data_AF-A0A9P6ADS8-F1
#
_entry.id   AF-A0A9P6ADS8-F1
#
_cell.length_a   1.000
_cell.length_b   1.000
_cell.length_c   1.000
_cell.angle_alpha   90.00
_cell.angle_beta   90.00
_cell.angle_gamma   90.00
#
_symmetry.space_group_name_H-M   'P 1'
#
loop_
_entity.id
_entity.type
_entity.pdbx_description
1 polymer ?
#
loop_
_entity_poly.entity_id
_entity_poly.type
_entity_poly.pdbx_seq_one_letter_code
_entity_poly.pdbx_strand_id
1 'polypeptide(L)'
;MLGKIPAGFLSTEEVDLLAYLILLYQEAFAFEEHKRGTFNTEYFPPHEMPTIPHEPWMKKNIRIPLGWMDDILKLLQEQFDSRNTNTPPSSYHSTIFAVEKKSSLLHLVHNLQPLNGVTIRDAGLPPRIDEMIHQFTGWTCYCICNLKSGYDTGWSDTSIDLKRHVILMFV
;
A
#
# COMPACT_ATOMS: atom_id res chain seq x y z
N MET A 1 -5.45 -20.42 1.84
CA MET A 1 -5.91 -19.75 3.08
C MET A 1 -6.22 -20.76 4.18
N LEU A 2 -7.13 -21.70 3.93
CA LEU A 2 -7.55 -22.71 4.93
C LEU A 2 -6.43 -23.68 5.37
N GLY A 3 -5.50 -24.05 4.47
CA GLY A 3 -4.38 -24.95 4.81
C GLY A 3 -3.32 -24.38 5.76
N LYS A 4 -3.44 -23.12 6.20
CA LYS A 4 -2.56 -22.52 7.22
C LYS A 4 -3.16 -22.59 8.63
N ILE A 5 -4.39 -23.10 8.77
CA ILE A 5 -5.08 -23.21 10.05
C ILE A 5 -4.50 -24.44 10.78
N PRO A 6 -4.07 -24.31 12.05
CA PRO A 6 -3.57 -25.44 12.83
C PRO A 6 -4.62 -26.55 12.98
N ALA A 7 -4.17 -27.80 12.99
CA ALA A 7 -5.05 -28.95 13.18
C ALA A 7 -5.78 -28.88 14.54
N GLY A 8 -7.10 -29.09 14.53
CA GLY A 8 -7.94 -29.04 15.73
C GLY A 8 -8.25 -27.63 16.26
N PHE A 9 -7.85 -26.57 15.55
CA PHE A 9 -8.17 -25.19 15.93
C PHE A 9 -9.62 -24.81 15.61
N LEU A 10 -10.17 -25.29 14.50
CA LEU A 10 -11.57 -25.11 14.10
C LEU A 10 -12.26 -26.47 13.98
N SER A 11 -13.56 -26.50 14.26
CA SER A 11 -14.41 -27.65 13.95
C SER A 11 -14.62 -27.81 12.44
N THR A 12 -15.07 -28.98 12.00
CA THR A 12 -15.38 -29.23 10.59
C THR A 12 -16.44 -28.26 10.08
N GLU A 13 -17.47 -27.98 10.88
CA GLU A 13 -18.56 -27.07 10.56
C GLU A 13 -18.08 -25.61 10.46
N GLU A 14 -17.14 -25.20 11.32
CA GLU A 14 -16.54 -23.86 11.27
C GLU A 14 -15.67 -23.66 10.02
N VAL A 15 -14.94 -24.71 9.61
CA VAL A 15 -14.17 -24.70 8.36
C VAL A 15 -15.09 -24.61 7.15
N ASP A 16 -16.19 -25.36 7.13
CA ASP A 16 -17.17 -25.32 6.05
C ASP A 16 -17.85 -23.95 5.94
N LEU A 17 -18.22 -23.35 7.08
CA LEU A 17 -18.77 -22.00 7.12
C LEU A 17 -17.76 -20.96 6.60
N LEU A 18 -16.50 -21.05 7.03
CA LEU A 18 -15.44 -20.15 6.58
C LEU A 18 -15.20 -20.29 5.07
N ALA A 19 -15.18 -21.52 4.55
CA ALA A 19 -15.05 -21.79 3.12
C ALA A 19 -16.23 -21.19 2.34
N TYR A 20 -17.46 -21.36 2.83
CA TYR A 20 -18.66 -20.77 2.24
C TYR A 20 -18.59 -19.24 2.19
N LEU A 21 -18.19 -18.58 3.29
CA LEU A 21 -18.05 -17.13 3.35
C LEU A 21 -16.96 -16.60 2.39
N ILE A 22 -15.82 -17.29 2.30
CA ILE A 22 -14.75 -16.90 1.37
C ILE A 22 -15.23 -17.01 -0.08
N LEU A 23 -16.01 -18.04 -0.42
CA LEU A 23 -16.57 -18.19 -1.76
C LEU A 23 -17.66 -17.15 -2.05
N LEU A 24 -18.52 -16.87 -1.08
CA LEU A 24 -19.58 -15.88 -1.21
C LEU A 24 -19.02 -14.47 -1.45
N TYR A 25 -17.94 -14.10 -0.75
CA TYR A 25 -17.28 -12.80 -0.86
C TYR A 25 -15.94 -12.86 -1.60
N GLN A 26 -15.79 -13.78 -2.56
CA GLN A 26 -14.51 -14.00 -3.26
C GLN A 26 -13.95 -12.73 -3.92
N GLU A 27 -14.81 -11.81 -4.35
CA GLU A 27 -14.41 -10.53 -4.96
C GLU A 27 -13.84 -9.52 -3.96
N ALA A 28 -14.11 -9.70 -2.66
CA ALA A 28 -13.53 -8.87 -1.61
C ALA A 28 -12.07 -9.24 -1.31
N PHE A 29 -11.61 -10.42 -1.73
CA PHE A 29 -10.27 -10.93 -1.44
C PHE A 29 -9.34 -10.80 -2.65
N ALA A 30 -8.32 -9.95 -2.53
CA ALA A 30 -7.26 -9.82 -3.52
C ALA A 30 -6.17 -10.89 -3.31
N PHE A 31 -6.38 -12.08 -3.87
CA PHE A 31 -5.36 -13.15 -3.87
C PHE A 31 -4.20 -12.87 -4.85
N GLU A 32 -4.46 -12.08 -5.89
CA GLU A 32 -3.55 -11.76 -6.98
C GLU A 32 -3.48 -10.24 -7.14
N GLU A 33 -2.35 -9.71 -7.59
CA GLU A 33 -2.13 -8.25 -7.67
C GLU A 33 -3.10 -7.57 -8.65
N HIS A 34 -3.48 -8.24 -9.74
CA HIS A 34 -4.43 -7.70 -10.71
C HIS A 34 -5.89 -7.68 -10.20
N LYS A 35 -6.21 -8.42 -9.11
CA LYS A 35 -7.52 -8.38 -8.43
C LYS A 35 -7.56 -7.32 -7.33
N ARG A 36 -6.58 -6.41 -7.31
CA ARG A 36 -6.58 -5.28 -6.39
C ARG A 36 -7.79 -4.41 -6.66
N GLY A 37 -8.68 -4.29 -5.67
CA GLY A 37 -9.81 -3.38 -5.73
C GLY A 37 -9.37 -1.91 -5.73
N THR A 38 -10.20 -1.04 -6.28
CA THR A 38 -10.05 0.42 -6.19
C THR A 38 -11.15 1.00 -5.31
N PHE A 39 -10.91 2.17 -4.71
CA PHE A 39 -11.98 2.84 -3.98
C PHE A 39 -12.99 3.42 -4.95
N ASN A 40 -14.27 3.32 -4.60
CA ASN A 40 -15.32 4.02 -5.33
C ASN A 40 -15.18 5.53 -5.07
N THR A 41 -15.01 6.29 -6.15
CA THR A 41 -14.80 7.74 -6.14
C THR A 41 -15.97 8.53 -5.58
N GLU A 42 -17.17 7.94 -5.53
CA GLU A 42 -18.35 8.55 -4.90
C GLU A 42 -18.17 8.70 -3.38
N TYR A 43 -17.58 7.68 -2.73
CA TYR A 43 -17.36 7.67 -1.28
C TYR A 43 -15.99 8.21 -0.90
N PHE A 44 -14.99 7.95 -1.75
CA PHE A 44 -13.61 8.39 -1.56
C PHE A 44 -13.21 9.26 -2.74
N PRO A 45 -13.56 10.56 -2.73
CA PRO A 45 -13.14 11.46 -3.78
C PRO A 45 -11.61 11.51 -3.79
N PRO A 46 -11.01 11.83 -4.94
CA PRO A 46 -9.56 11.88 -5.04
C PRO A 46 -8.95 12.86 -4.04
N HIS A 47 -7.95 12.40 -3.29
CA HIS A 47 -7.36 13.22 -2.22
C HIS A 47 -6.40 14.27 -2.78
N GLU A 48 -6.54 15.52 -2.34
CA GLU A 48 -5.63 16.61 -2.66
C GLU A 48 -4.59 16.82 -1.54
N MET A 49 -3.30 16.79 -1.87
CA MET A 49 -2.23 17.02 -0.90
C MET A 49 -2.01 18.52 -0.68
N PRO A 50 -2.30 19.06 0.52
CA PRO A 50 -2.04 20.46 0.80
C PRO A 50 -0.52 20.70 0.97
N THR A 51 0.03 21.71 0.29
CA THR A 51 1.45 22.08 0.41
C THR A 51 1.61 23.57 0.67
N ILE A 52 2.71 23.94 1.33
CA ILE A 52 3.15 25.33 1.43
C ILE A 52 3.77 25.79 0.09
N PRO A 53 3.83 27.10 -0.21
CA PRO A 53 4.56 27.59 -1.38
C PRO A 53 6.01 27.11 -1.38
N HIS A 54 6.44 26.45 -2.46
CA HIS A 54 7.77 25.88 -2.61
C HIS A 54 8.18 25.78 -4.08
N GLU A 55 9.47 25.57 -4.30
CA GLU A 55 10.02 25.28 -5.62
C GLU A 55 10.05 23.76 -5.86
N PRO A 56 9.61 23.27 -7.04
CA PRO A 56 9.78 21.87 -7.41
C PRO A 56 11.26 21.47 -7.42
N TRP A 57 11.56 20.21 -7.08
CA TRP A 57 12.94 19.71 -6.99
C TRP A 57 13.22 18.57 -7.95
N MET A 58 14.50 18.48 -8.36
CA MET A 58 15.04 17.35 -9.09
C MET A 58 16.25 16.78 -8.36
N LYS A 59 16.08 15.66 -7.68
CA LYS A 59 17.16 14.96 -6.95
C LYS A 59 17.66 13.75 -7.73
N LYS A 60 18.97 13.54 -7.77
CA LYS A 60 19.57 12.36 -8.41
C LYS A 60 19.30 11.09 -7.59
N ASN A 61 19.24 9.96 -8.27
CA ASN A 61 19.11 8.65 -7.62
C ASN A 61 20.42 8.25 -6.91
N ILE A 62 20.27 7.48 -5.82
CA ILE A 62 21.42 6.86 -5.16
C ILE A 62 21.96 5.78 -6.09
N ARG A 63 23.29 5.61 -6.12
CA ARG A 63 23.91 4.56 -6.94
C ARG A 63 23.43 3.20 -6.49
N ILE A 64 22.85 2.46 -7.42
CA ILE A 64 22.37 1.11 -7.18
C ILE A 64 23.53 0.13 -7.47
N PRO A 65 23.78 -0.87 -6.60
CA PRO A 65 24.81 -1.89 -6.84
C PRO A 65 24.50 -2.73 -8.08
N LEU A 66 25.46 -2.91 -9.00
CA LEU A 66 25.24 -3.60 -10.29
C LEU A 66 24.58 -4.98 -10.18
N GLY A 67 24.86 -5.73 -9.11
CA GLY A 67 24.24 -7.05 -8.89
C GLY A 67 22.73 -7.03 -8.66
N TRP A 68 22.12 -5.86 -8.44
CA TRP A 68 20.68 -5.68 -8.21
C TRP A 68 19.93 -5.12 -9.43
N MET A 69 20.64 -4.82 -10.52
CA MET A 69 20.04 -4.11 -11.66
C MET A 69 18.95 -4.91 -12.35
N ASP A 70 19.17 -6.20 -12.59
CA ASP A 70 18.20 -7.05 -13.28
C ASP A 70 16.90 -7.20 -12.48
N ASP A 71 17.01 -7.39 -11.16
CA ASP A 71 15.87 -7.47 -10.26
C ASP A 71 15.08 -6.16 -10.21
N ILE A 72 15.77 -5.02 -10.16
CA ILE A 72 15.13 -3.70 -10.14
C ILE A 72 14.46 -3.37 -11.46
N LEU A 73 15.07 -3.73 -12.59
CA LEU A 73 14.46 -3.56 -13.90
C LEU A 73 13.18 -4.38 -14.03
N LYS A 74 13.19 -5.62 -13.54
CA LYS A 74 12.00 -6.47 -13.50
C LYS A 74 10.89 -5.85 -12.64
N LEU A 75 11.22 -5.37 -11.44
CA LEU A 75 10.26 -4.70 -10.55
C LEU A 75 9.65 -3.45 -11.20
N LEU A 76 10.47 -2.64 -11.88
CA LEU A 76 9.99 -1.46 -12.60
C LEU A 76 9.04 -1.85 -13.73
N GLN A 77 9.35 -2.89 -14.51
CA GLN A 77 8.49 -3.39 -15.58
C GLN A 77 7.14 -3.88 -15.05
N GLU A 78 7.15 -4.71 -14.01
CA GLU A 78 5.91 -5.18 -13.35
C GLU A 78 5.05 -4.00 -12.86
N GLN A 79 5.70 -2.97 -12.33
CA GLN A 79 5.00 -1.77 -11.88
C GLN A 79 4.43 -0.94 -13.04
N PHE A 80 5.13 -0.84 -14.18
CA PHE A 80 4.62 -0.20 -15.38
C PHE A 80 3.41 -0.96 -15.94
N ASP A 81 3.48 -2.29 -16.01
CA ASP A 81 2.40 -3.14 -16.54
C ASP A 81 1.16 -3.12 -15.64
N SER A 82 1.35 -3.08 -14.31
CA SER A 82 0.25 -3.00 -13.35
C SER A 82 -0.50 -1.66 -13.37
N ARG A 83 0.13 -0.60 -13.90
CA ARG A 83 -0.40 0.75 -13.88
C ARG A 83 -1.08 1.04 -15.22
N ASN A 84 -2.39 1.28 -15.20
CA ASN A 84 -3.11 1.76 -16.38
C ASN A 84 -2.54 3.14 -16.77
N THR A 85 -1.75 3.16 -17.85
CA THR A 85 -0.80 4.22 -18.21
C THR A 85 -1.48 5.46 -18.80
N ASN A 86 -1.37 6.59 -18.09
CA ASN A 86 -1.17 7.92 -18.69
C ASN A 86 -0.86 8.94 -17.59
N THR A 87 0.38 8.97 -17.12
CA THR A 87 0.81 10.00 -16.16
C THR A 87 1.64 11.05 -16.90
N PRO A 88 1.28 12.34 -16.80
CA PRO A 88 2.01 13.42 -17.45
C PRO A 88 3.45 13.55 -16.90
N PRO A 89 4.35 14.24 -17.62
CA PRO A 89 5.66 14.59 -17.10
C PRO A 89 5.51 15.48 -15.86
N SER A 90 6.36 15.23 -14.85
CA SER A 90 6.30 15.94 -13.56
C SER A 90 7.46 16.88 -13.36
N SER A 91 7.19 18.01 -12.73
CA SER A 91 8.21 18.95 -12.23
C SER A 91 8.96 18.43 -10.99
N TYR A 92 8.51 17.33 -10.38
CA TYR A 92 9.15 16.71 -9.21
C TYR A 92 9.94 15.45 -9.62
N HIS A 93 11.13 15.30 -9.05
CA HIS A 93 11.91 14.07 -9.13
C HIS A 93 12.58 13.77 -7.79
N SER A 94 12.06 12.77 -7.08
CA SER A 94 12.60 12.29 -5.80
C SER A 94 13.62 11.18 -6.02
N THR A 95 14.60 11.10 -5.12
CA THR A 95 15.62 10.06 -5.13
C THR A 95 14.99 8.70 -4.85
N ILE A 96 15.35 7.69 -5.65
CA ILE A 96 14.94 6.31 -5.45
C ILE A 96 16.15 5.48 -4.97
N PHE A 97 15.90 4.52 -4.08
CA PHE A 97 16.89 3.52 -3.65
C PHE A 97 16.23 2.17 -3.38
N ALA A 98 17.02 1.10 -3.45
CA ALA A 98 16.55 -0.26 -3.21
C ALA A 98 16.88 -0.70 -1.77
N VAL A 99 15.98 -1.48 -1.17
CA VAL A 99 16.13 -2.07 0.16
C VAL A 99 15.88 -3.56 0.08
N GLU A 100 16.78 -4.35 0.66
CA GLU A 100 16.58 -5.80 0.80
C GLU A 100 15.68 -6.09 2.01
N LYS A 101 14.63 -6.88 1.79
CA LYS A 101 13.76 -7.39 2.86
C LYS A 101 14.38 -8.66 3.47
N LYS A 102 13.95 -9.03 4.68
CA LYS A 102 14.31 -10.31 5.33
C LYS A 102 14.05 -11.57 4.46
N SER A 103 13.22 -11.47 3.42
CA SER A 103 12.96 -12.53 2.45
C SER A 103 13.91 -12.55 1.25
N SER A 104 15.02 -11.79 1.30
CA SER A 104 15.98 -11.57 0.19
C SER A 104 15.36 -11.02 -1.10
N LEU A 105 14.17 -10.42 -1.00
CA LEU A 105 13.55 -9.69 -2.09
C LEU A 105 13.87 -8.21 -1.97
N LEU A 106 14.14 -7.58 -3.10
CA LEU A 106 14.37 -6.14 -3.18
C LEU A 106 13.05 -5.38 -3.26
N HIS A 107 12.97 -4.25 -2.57
CA HIS A 107 11.90 -3.27 -2.73
C HIS A 107 12.48 -1.93 -3.15
N LEU A 108 11.78 -1.27 -4.07
CA LEU A 108 12.10 0.07 -4.50
C LEU A 108 11.44 1.09 -3.55
N VAL A 109 12.24 1.95 -2.94
CA VAL A 109 11.79 2.96 -1.98
C VAL A 109 12.04 4.35 -2.53
N HIS A 110 11.01 5.20 -2.47
CA HIS A 110 11.10 6.60 -2.86
C HIS A 110 11.41 7.45 -1.64
N ASN A 111 12.46 8.27 -1.73
CA ASN A 111 12.78 9.22 -0.69
C ASN A 111 11.85 10.43 -0.77
N LEU A 112 10.73 10.34 -0.05
CA LEU A 112 9.73 11.41 0.06
C LEU A 112 10.00 12.40 1.19
N GLN A 113 11.18 12.38 1.82
CA GLN A 113 11.54 13.39 2.83
C GLN A 113 11.40 14.85 2.33
N PRO A 114 11.81 15.21 1.09
CA PRO A 114 11.63 16.57 0.58
C PRO A 114 10.16 16.95 0.49
N LEU A 115 9.32 16.01 0.03
CA LEU A 115 7.89 16.19 -0.05
C LEU A 115 7.27 16.38 1.34
N ASN A 116 7.60 15.51 2.28
CA ASN A 116 7.09 15.58 3.65
C ASN A 116 7.46 16.90 4.36
N GLY A 117 8.49 17.60 3.88
CA GLY A 117 8.87 18.93 4.38
C GLY A 117 7.98 20.07 3.87
N VAL A 118 7.33 19.90 2.70
CA VAL A 118 6.44 20.90 2.10
C VAL A 118 4.96 20.58 2.27
N THR A 119 4.63 19.33 2.58
CA THR A 119 3.26 18.89 2.87
C THR A 119 2.77 19.43 4.20
N ILE A 120 1.59 20.05 4.19
CA ILE A 120 0.90 20.48 5.41
C ILE A 120 0.40 19.23 6.12
N ARG A 121 0.76 19.09 7.41
CA ARG A 121 0.41 17.91 8.20
C ARG A 121 -1.05 17.93 8.59
N ASP A 122 -1.73 16.81 8.40
CA ASP A 122 -3.05 16.58 8.95
C ASP A 122 -2.96 16.29 10.46
N ALA A 123 -3.96 16.75 11.21
CA ALA A 123 -4.08 16.54 12.65
C ALA A 123 -4.77 15.22 13.02
N GLY A 124 -5.21 14.44 12.02
CA GLY A 124 -5.79 13.11 12.17
C GLY A 124 -4.79 12.10 12.70
N LEU A 125 -4.53 12.14 14.01
CA LEU A 125 -3.74 11.11 14.68
C LEU A 125 -4.52 9.78 14.65
N PRO A 126 -3.84 8.64 14.41
CA PRO A 126 -4.49 7.35 14.52
C PRO A 126 -5.01 7.15 15.95
N PRO A 127 -6.13 6.43 16.13
CA PRO A 127 -6.65 6.13 17.45
C PRO A 127 -5.60 5.34 18.25
N ARG A 128 -5.63 5.53 19.58
CA ARG A 128 -4.72 4.79 20.45
C ARG A 128 -5.08 3.30 20.42
N ILE A 129 -4.09 2.47 20.09
CA ILE A 129 -4.28 1.03 19.87
C ILE A 129 -4.84 0.35 21.14
N ASP A 130 -4.33 0.67 22.32
CA ASP A 130 -4.79 0.08 23.59
C ASP A 130 -6.29 0.32 23.81
N GLU A 131 -6.75 1.54 23.54
CA GLU A 131 -8.16 1.94 23.71
C GLU A 131 -9.05 1.26 22.67
N MET A 132 -8.58 1.20 21.42
CA MET A 132 -9.26 0.49 20.35
C MET A 132 -9.41 -1.00 20.69
N ILE A 133 -8.35 -1.67 21.16
CA ILE A 133 -8.40 -3.09 21.55
C ILE A 133 -9.35 -3.31 22.73
N HIS A 134 -9.39 -2.38 23.68
CA HIS A 134 -10.26 -2.53 24.85
C HIS A 134 -11.76 -2.57 24.49
N GLN A 135 -12.18 -1.87 23.43
CA GLN A 135 -13.55 -1.92 22.91
C GLN A 135 -13.97 -3.31 22.41
N PHE A 136 -12.99 -4.15 22.07
CA PHE A 136 -13.20 -5.51 21.60
C PHE A 136 -13.20 -6.53 22.76
N THR A 137 -13.08 -6.11 24.02
CA THR A 137 -13.14 -7.04 25.15
C THR A 137 -14.51 -7.73 25.27
N GLY A 138 -14.51 -9.02 25.61
CA GLY A 138 -15.74 -9.80 25.80
C GLY A 138 -16.33 -10.46 24.54
N TRP A 139 -15.73 -10.26 23.36
CA TRP A 139 -16.11 -10.98 22.15
C TRP A 139 -15.42 -12.34 22.10
N THR A 140 -16.15 -13.37 21.68
CA THR A 140 -15.66 -14.77 21.63
C THR A 140 -14.83 -15.05 20.37
N CYS A 141 -15.04 -14.30 19.30
CA CYS A 141 -14.39 -14.50 18.00
C CYS A 141 -14.01 -13.16 17.38
N TYR A 142 -12.83 -13.10 16.77
CA TYR A 142 -12.31 -11.92 16.08
C TYR A 142 -11.91 -12.28 14.65
N CYS A 143 -12.18 -11.37 13.72
CA CYS A 143 -11.68 -11.44 12.36
C CYS A 143 -10.81 -10.22 12.09
N ILE A 144 -9.58 -10.44 11.65
CA ILE A 144 -8.64 -9.39 11.29
C ILE A 144 -8.37 -9.51 9.79
N CYS A 145 -8.77 -8.48 9.05
CA CYS A 145 -8.51 -8.36 7.63
C CYS A 145 -7.56 -7.18 7.40
N ASN A 146 -6.64 -7.32 6.46
CA ASN A 146 -5.77 -6.23 6.04
C ASN A 146 -6.09 -5.86 4.58
N LEU A 147 -6.10 -4.56 4.29
CA LEU A 147 -6.29 -4.08 2.93
C LEU A 147 -4.98 -4.26 2.14
N LYS A 148 -5.07 -4.99 1.03
CA LYS A 148 -3.96 -5.14 0.09
C LYS A 148 -3.76 -3.82 -0.64
N SER A 149 -2.59 -3.19 -0.45
CA SER A 149 -2.18 -1.99 -1.22
C SER A 149 -3.13 -0.79 -1.08
N GLY A 150 -3.71 -0.59 0.11
CA GLY A 150 -4.74 0.42 0.36
C GLY A 150 -4.38 1.88 0.08
N TYR A 151 -3.08 2.21 -0.01
CA TYR A 151 -2.62 3.57 -0.29
C TYR A 151 -2.59 3.90 -1.79
N ASP A 152 -2.61 2.90 -2.67
CA ASP A 152 -2.44 3.11 -4.12
C ASP A 152 -3.75 3.44 -4.84
N THR A 153 -4.89 3.40 -4.14
CA THR A 153 -6.23 3.30 -4.72
C THR A 153 -7.08 4.57 -4.61
N GLY A 154 -6.52 5.69 -4.11
CA GLY A 154 -7.28 6.91 -3.74
C GLY A 154 -6.79 8.27 -4.29
N TRP A 155 -5.89 8.30 -5.28
CA TRP A 155 -5.26 9.56 -5.75
C TRP A 155 -5.75 10.00 -7.13
N SER A 156 -6.07 11.29 -7.30
CA SER A 156 -6.33 11.91 -8.62
C SER A 156 -5.03 12.19 -9.36
N ASP A 157 -5.12 12.36 -10.68
CA ASP A 157 -3.98 12.78 -11.50
C ASP A 157 -3.58 14.25 -11.30
N THR A 158 -4.35 15.04 -10.55
CA THR A 158 -4.16 16.50 -10.39
C THR A 158 -3.60 16.93 -9.03
N SER A 159 -3.63 16.07 -8.02
CA SER A 159 -3.15 16.40 -6.67
C SER A 159 -1.68 16.02 -6.49
N ILE A 160 -0.79 16.91 -6.95
CA ILE A 160 0.66 16.77 -6.83
C ILE A 160 1.12 15.37 -7.25
N ASP A 161 1.09 15.03 -8.54
CA ASP A 161 2.07 14.19 -9.27
C ASP A 161 2.85 13.06 -8.53
N LEU A 162 2.24 12.45 -7.51
CA LEU A 162 2.84 11.56 -6.51
C LEU A 162 2.12 10.24 -6.44
N LYS A 163 1.38 9.91 -7.49
CA LYS A 163 1.22 8.51 -7.94
C LYS A 163 2.58 7.82 -8.20
N ARG A 164 3.71 8.46 -7.88
CA ARG A 164 5.04 7.86 -7.79
C ARG A 164 5.21 7.31 -6.38
N HIS A 165 4.80 6.05 -6.23
CA HIS A 165 5.26 5.11 -5.22
C HIS A 165 5.15 5.62 -3.77
N VAL A 166 3.94 5.57 -3.23
CA VAL A 166 3.72 5.77 -1.81
C VAL A 166 3.56 4.39 -1.16
N ILE A 167 4.69 3.71 -0.92
CA ILE A 167 4.80 2.84 0.25
C ILE A 167 5.36 3.74 1.35
N LEU A 168 4.45 4.39 2.08
CA LEU A 168 4.80 5.10 3.32
C LEU A 168 5.19 4.04 4.36
N MET A 169 6.48 3.88 4.53
CA MET A 169 7.08 3.04 5.56
C MET A 169 6.98 3.80 6.89
N PHE A 170 5.99 3.46 7.72
CA PHE A 170 6.06 3.76 9.15
C PHE A 170 6.71 2.56 9.85
N VAL A 171 7.70 2.86 10.68
CA VAL A 171 8.32 1.93 11.64
C VAL A 171 7.28 1.51 12.67
#